data_AF-A0A397I1W7-F1
#
_entry.id   AF-A0A397I1W7-F1
#
_cell.length_a   1.000
_cell.length_b   1.000
_cell.length_c   1.000
_cell.angle_alpha   90.00
_cell.angle_beta   90.00
_cell.angle_gamma   90.00
#
_symmetry.space_group_name_H-M   'P 1'
#
loop_
_entity.id
_entity.type
_entity.pdbx_description
1 polymer ?
#
loop_
_entity_poly.entity_id
_entity_poly.type
_entity_poly.pdbx_seq_one_letter_code
_entity_poly.pdbx_strand_id
1 'polypeptide(L)'
;MQTDELIKKMEQCRDIIDIEKQKEFRVETENLIRFGIQLYFILKTQEPVPEIKWYEFGNPIEEHAMKGFWEHREEKSLEVSLCYFPAIIAYNTVYHQATVIVQSKPSKLNFLQRAFNTVINAAKTVVANVTDPKNH
;
A
#
# COMPACT_ATOMS: atom_id res chain seq x y z
N MET A 1 -31.07 7.44 -3.84
CA MET A 1 -31.28 8.87 -3.51
C MET A 1 -30.30 9.39 -2.46
N GLN A 2 -30.21 8.84 -1.23
CA GLN A 2 -29.21 9.30 -0.25
C GLN A 2 -27.76 8.89 -0.58
N THR A 3 -27.53 7.71 -1.16
CA THR A 3 -26.18 7.21 -1.51
C THR A 3 -25.53 8.01 -2.64
N ASP A 4 -26.32 8.43 -3.63
CA ASP A 4 -25.84 9.17 -4.80
C ASP A 4 -25.36 10.58 -4.42
N GLU A 5 -26.02 11.21 -3.45
CA GLU A 5 -25.60 12.50 -2.91
C GLU A 5 -24.30 12.38 -2.11
N LEU A 6 -24.13 11.28 -1.37
CA LEU A 6 -22.92 11.01 -0.60
C LEU A 6 -21.71 10.77 -1.50
N ILE A 7 -21.88 9.95 -2.54
CA ILE A 7 -20.85 9.68 -3.56
C ILE A 7 -20.41 11.00 -4.20
N LYS A 8 -21.37 11.85 -4.61
CA LYS A 8 -21.07 13.14 -5.21
C LYS A 8 -20.28 14.08 -4.28
N LYS A 9 -20.59 14.10 -2.99
CA LYS A 9 -19.81 14.89 -2.00
C LYS A 9 -18.41 14.33 -1.81
N MET A 10 -18.24 13.00 -1.81
CA MET A 10 -16.92 12.36 -1.74
C MET A 10 -16.08 12.65 -2.99
N GLU A 11 -16.70 12.67 -4.17
CA GLU A 11 -16.05 13.05 -5.43
C GLU A 11 -15.60 14.52 -5.41
N GLN A 12 -16.42 15.42 -4.87
CA GLN A 12 -16.03 16.84 -4.69
C GLN A 12 -14.83 17.02 -3.75
N CYS A 13 -14.64 16.13 -2.77
CA CYS A 13 -13.44 16.14 -1.91
C CYS A 13 -12.19 15.59 -2.61
N ARG A 14 -12.32 14.96 -3.78
CA ARG A 14 -11.19 14.38 -4.53
C ARG A 14 -10.47 15.43 -5.37
N ASP A 15 -11.17 16.48 -5.79
CA ASP A 15 -10.62 17.55 -6.62
C ASP A 15 -10.19 18.74 -5.75
N ILE A 16 -8.92 19.13 -5.85
CA ILE A 16 -8.43 20.40 -5.26
C ILE A 16 -8.87 21.52 -6.21
N ILE A 17 -10.08 22.04 -6.00
CA ILE A 17 -10.69 23.09 -6.85
C ILE A 17 -10.01 24.45 -6.62
N ASP A 18 -9.38 24.63 -5.46
CA ASP A 18 -8.71 25.87 -5.05
C ASP A 18 -7.26 25.93 -5.56
N ILE A 19 -6.99 26.87 -6.47
CA ILE A 19 -5.70 27.05 -7.15
C ILE A 19 -4.58 27.41 -6.15
N GLU A 20 -4.88 28.17 -5.10
CA GLU A 20 -3.87 28.56 -4.10
C GLU A 20 -3.48 27.35 -3.26
N LYS A 21 -4.46 26.56 -2.82
CA LYS A 21 -4.21 25.28 -2.15
C LYS A 21 -3.45 24.32 -3.05
N GLN A 22 -3.80 24.23 -4.33
CA GLN A 22 -3.08 23.37 -5.27
C GLN A 22 -1.60 23.74 -5.37
N LYS A 23 -1.29 25.04 -5.41
CA LYS A 23 0.09 25.53 -5.45
C LYS A 23 0.84 25.22 -4.15
N GLU A 24 0.21 25.40 -2.99
CA GLU A 24 0.76 25.03 -1.68
C GLU A 24 1.06 23.52 -1.62
N PHE A 25 0.08 22.67 -1.93
CA PHE A 25 0.24 21.22 -2.01
C PHE A 25 1.37 20.80 -2.95
N ARG A 26 1.52 21.49 -4.09
CA ARG A 26 2.60 21.22 -5.04
C ARG A 26 3.97 21.49 -4.42
N VAL A 27 4.14 22.61 -3.72
CA VAL A 27 5.40 22.95 -3.03
C VAL A 27 5.69 21.97 -1.90
N GLU A 28 4.69 21.61 -1.10
CA GLU A 28 4.83 20.60 -0.05
C GLU A 28 5.22 19.23 -0.62
N THR A 29 4.59 18.82 -1.71
CA THR A 29 4.90 17.57 -2.40
C THR A 29 6.33 17.57 -2.95
N GLU A 30 6.77 18.66 -3.57
CA GLU A 30 8.15 18.80 -4.06
C GLU A 30 9.16 18.72 -2.90
N ASN A 31 8.87 19.36 -1.77
CA ASN A 31 9.72 19.30 -0.57
C ASN A 31 9.76 17.89 0.02
N LEU A 32 8.63 17.19 0.08
CA LEU A 32 8.54 15.82 0.56
C LEU A 32 9.36 14.86 -0.30
N ILE A 33 9.24 14.96 -1.63
CA ILE A 33 10.04 14.15 -2.57
C ILE A 33 11.52 14.44 -2.39
N ARG A 34 11.91 15.72 -2.30
CA ARG A 34 13.31 16.11 -2.07
C ARG A 34 13.84 15.53 -0.76
N PHE A 35 13.05 15.60 0.31
CA PHE A 35 13.41 15.04 1.61
C PHE A 35 13.58 13.52 1.54
N GLY A 36 12.68 12.81 0.85
CA GLY A 36 12.77 11.36 0.64
C GLY A 36 14.05 10.96 -0.09
N ILE A 37 14.42 11.69 -1.15
CA ILE A 37 15.67 11.47 -1.89
C ILE A 37 16.88 11.73 -0.99
N GLN A 38 16.89 12.84 -0.25
CA GLN A 38 17.97 13.17 0.69
C GLN A 38 18.14 12.09 1.76
N LEU A 39 17.02 11.65 2.38
CA LEU A 39 17.02 10.59 3.38
C LEU A 39 17.61 9.30 2.81
N TYR A 40 17.22 8.91 1.59
CA TYR A 40 17.77 7.72 0.93
C TYR A 40 19.29 7.79 0.82
N PHE A 41 19.84 8.91 0.33
CA PHE A 41 21.29 9.07 0.23
C PHE A 41 21.98 9.07 1.59
N ILE A 42 21.44 9.79 2.57
CA ILE A 42 21.99 9.83 3.93
C ILE A 42 22.07 8.42 4.52
N LEU A 43 20.99 7.64 4.41
CA LEU A 43 20.98 6.25 4.88
C LEU A 43 22.06 5.41 4.18
N LYS A 44 22.26 5.56 2.86
CA LYS A 44 23.29 4.84 2.12
C LYS A 44 24.73 5.19 2.51
N THR A 45 24.96 6.32 3.17
CA THR A 45 26.30 6.75 3.61
C THR A 45 26.67 6.34 5.04
N GLN A 46 25.74 5.77 5.81
CA GLN A 46 26.02 5.30 7.17
C GLN A 46 26.75 3.95 7.18
N GLU A 47 27.59 3.71 8.20
CA GLU A 47 28.13 2.38 8.50
C GLU A 47 27.55 1.89 9.84
N PRO A 48 26.80 0.76 9.85
CA PRO A 48 26.47 -0.09 8.71
C PRO A 48 25.43 0.58 7.82
N VAL A 49 25.41 0.19 6.54
CA VAL A 49 24.34 0.61 5.64
C VAL A 49 23.03 -0.04 6.10
N PRO A 50 22.02 0.74 6.51
CA PRO A 50 20.76 0.19 6.94
C PRO A 50 19.96 -0.38 5.77
N GLU A 51 19.21 -1.43 6.04
CA GLU A 51 18.22 -2.02 5.16
C GLU A 51 16.91 -1.23 5.25
N ILE A 52 16.34 -0.88 4.09
CA ILE A 52 15.01 -0.29 3.96
C ILE A 52 14.06 -1.41 3.56
N LYS A 53 13.33 -1.97 4.53
CA LYS A 53 12.46 -3.13 4.32
C LYS A 53 11.00 -2.68 4.16
N TRP A 54 10.44 -2.96 2.98
CA TRP A 54 9.02 -2.81 2.71
C TRP A 54 8.30 -4.13 2.92
N TYR A 55 7.06 -4.07 3.38
CA TYR A 55 6.22 -5.25 3.59
C TYR A 55 5.12 -5.31 2.55
N GLU A 56 5.01 -6.46 1.90
CA GLU A 56 4.03 -6.68 0.85
C GLU A 56 2.66 -7.02 1.42
N PHE A 57 1.65 -6.92 0.57
CA PHE A 57 0.30 -7.36 0.89
C PHE A 57 0.29 -8.85 1.24
N GLY A 58 -0.41 -9.22 2.31
CA GLY A 58 -0.50 -10.61 2.78
C GLY A 58 0.65 -11.05 3.68
N ASN A 59 1.69 -10.22 3.88
CA ASN A 59 2.74 -10.55 4.84
C ASN A 59 2.15 -10.67 6.26
N PRO A 60 2.62 -11.64 7.07
CA PRO A 60 2.23 -11.74 8.47
C PRO A 60 2.73 -10.53 9.25
N ILE A 61 2.01 -10.14 10.31
CA ILE A 61 2.43 -9.04 11.17
C ILE A 61 3.67 -9.44 11.98
N GLU A 62 4.73 -8.64 11.86
CA GLU A 62 5.97 -8.75 12.63
C GLU A 62 6.00 -7.64 13.70
N GLU A 63 5.45 -7.89 14.89
CA GLU A 63 5.31 -6.86 15.96
C GLU A 63 6.60 -6.08 16.27
N HIS A 64 7.74 -6.77 16.26
CA HIS A 64 9.03 -6.17 16.55
C HIS A 64 9.49 -5.18 15.45
N ALA A 65 8.98 -5.31 14.22
CA ALA A 65 9.43 -4.55 13.06
C ALA A 65 8.33 -3.71 12.37
N MET A 66 7.08 -3.82 12.85
CA MET A 66 5.92 -3.11 12.31
C MET A 66 5.16 -2.37 13.41
N LYS A 67 4.51 -1.26 13.04
CA LYS A 67 3.55 -0.53 13.83
C LYS A 67 2.30 -0.20 13.01
N GLY A 68 1.16 -0.14 13.67
CA GLY A 68 -0.13 0.19 13.09
C GLY A 68 -1.23 0.00 14.14
N PHE A 69 -2.46 -0.15 13.69
CA PHE A 69 -3.62 -0.25 14.57
C PHE A 69 -4.11 -1.70 14.66
N TRP A 70 -3.82 -2.38 15.77
CA TRP A 70 -4.35 -3.69 16.14
C TRP A 70 -4.22 -3.90 17.66
N GLU A 71 -5.05 -4.76 18.25
CA GLU A 71 -4.91 -5.12 19.66
C GLU A 71 -3.85 -6.21 19.85
N HIS A 72 -3.19 -6.21 21.02
CA HIS A 72 -2.24 -7.26 21.38
C HIS A 72 -2.93 -8.63 21.35
N ARG A 73 -2.35 -9.58 20.59
CA ARG A 73 -2.81 -10.96 20.31
C ARG A 73 -3.66 -11.16 19.05
N GLU A 74 -4.01 -10.11 18.32
CA GLU A 74 -4.73 -10.22 17.04
C GLU A 74 -3.81 -10.49 15.85
N GLU A 75 -2.49 -10.36 16.01
CA GLU A 75 -1.48 -10.35 14.95
C GLU A 75 -1.49 -11.64 14.13
N LYS A 76 -1.79 -12.76 14.79
CA LYS A 76 -1.88 -14.08 14.14
C LYS A 76 -3.03 -14.17 13.13
N SER A 77 -4.10 -13.42 13.35
CA SER A 77 -5.26 -13.35 12.45
C SER A 77 -5.17 -12.21 11.42
N LEU A 78 -4.14 -11.37 11.51
CA LEU A 78 -3.97 -10.19 10.67
C LEU A 78 -2.82 -10.35 9.68
N GLU A 79 -2.93 -9.67 8.55
CA GLU A 79 -1.89 -9.54 7.54
C GLU A 79 -1.77 -8.10 7.09
N VAL A 80 -0.62 -7.76 6.52
CA VAL A 80 -0.37 -6.45 5.94
C VAL A 80 -1.32 -6.24 4.75
N SER A 81 -2.09 -5.16 4.78
CA SER A 81 -2.87 -4.68 3.64
C SER A 81 -2.05 -3.67 2.83
N LEU A 82 -1.40 -2.72 3.52
CA LEU A 82 -0.56 -1.69 2.91
C LEU A 82 0.58 -1.32 3.84
N CYS A 83 1.81 -1.30 3.33
CA CYS A 83 2.96 -0.67 3.98
C CYS A 83 3.18 0.71 3.36
N TYR A 84 2.93 1.77 4.11
CA TYR A 84 3.04 3.15 3.60
C TYR A 84 4.29 3.89 4.12
N PHE A 85 5.05 3.27 5.03
CA PHE A 85 6.38 3.72 5.40
C PHE A 85 7.26 2.50 5.78
N PRO A 86 8.49 2.37 5.28
CA PRO A 86 9.29 1.16 5.44
C PRO A 86 9.90 1.03 6.83
N ALA A 87 10.33 -0.18 7.18
CA ALA A 87 11.21 -0.38 8.33
C ALA A 87 12.64 0.00 7.95
N ILE A 88 13.36 0.57 8.92
CA ILE A 88 14.80 0.88 8.79
C ILE A 88 15.54 -0.01 9.79
N ILE A 89 16.35 -0.94 9.28
CA ILE A 89 16.96 -2.02 10.06
C ILE A 89 18.48 -1.99 9.85
N ALA A 90 19.25 -2.05 10.94
CA ALA A 90 20.71 -2.22 10.87
C ALA A 90 21.17 -3.08 12.05
N TYR A 91 22.13 -3.98 11.83
CA TYR A 91 22.62 -4.93 12.85
C TYR A 91 21.51 -5.64 13.66
N ASN A 92 20.47 -6.14 12.97
CA ASN A 92 19.29 -6.75 13.60
C ASN A 92 18.52 -5.84 14.57
N THR A 93 18.81 -4.54 14.57
CA THR A 93 18.12 -3.53 15.36
C THR A 93 17.18 -2.77 14.43
N VAL A 94 15.91 -2.66 14.85
CA VAL A 94 14.90 -1.87 14.16
C VAL A 94 14.99 -0.43 14.66
N TYR A 95 15.55 0.47 13.84
CA TYR A 95 15.63 1.90 14.14
C TYR A 95 14.31 2.61 13.85
N HIS A 96 13.58 2.11 12.86
CA HIS A 96 12.24 2.56 12.54
C HIS A 96 11.37 1.35 12.20
N GLN A 97 10.25 1.19 12.91
CA GLN A 97 9.25 0.18 12.57
C GLN A 97 8.46 0.60 11.33
N ALA A 98 8.22 -0.32 10.41
CA ALA A 98 7.37 -0.05 9.26
C ALA A 98 5.98 0.36 9.70
N THR A 99 5.39 1.34 9.02
CA THR A 99 4.02 1.75 9.29
C THR A 99 3.08 1.05 8.32
N VAL A 100 2.17 0.24 8.87
CA VAL A 100 1.31 -0.65 8.09
C VAL A 100 -0.16 -0.49 8.44
N ILE A 101 -1.01 -0.64 7.43
CA ILE A 101 -2.44 -0.90 7.58
C ILE A 101 -2.63 -2.42 7.53
N VAL A 102 -3.46 -2.94 8.43
CA VAL A 102 -3.71 -4.37 8.57
C VAL A 102 -5.10 -4.74 8.11
N GLN A 103 -5.28 -6.01 7.74
CA GLN A 103 -6.58 -6.60 7.43
C GLN A 103 -6.66 -8.02 8.00
N SER A 104 -7.87 -8.51 8.21
CA SER A 104 -8.08 -9.92 8.58
C SER A 104 -7.61 -10.84 7.47
N LYS A 105 -6.88 -11.90 7.84
CA LYS A 105 -6.50 -12.96 6.91
C LYS A 105 -7.75 -13.55 6.27
N PRO A 106 -7.77 -13.73 4.94
CA PRO A 106 -8.87 -14.45 4.30
C PRO A 106 -8.89 -15.88 4.84
N SER A 107 -10.10 -16.41 5.09
CA SER A 107 -10.24 -17.85 5.34
C SER A 107 -9.63 -18.63 4.16
N LYS A 108 -9.05 -19.81 4.42
CA LYS A 108 -8.42 -20.64 3.36
C LYS A 108 -9.36 -20.86 2.16
N LEU A 109 -10.66 -20.94 2.43
CA LEU A 109 -11.72 -21.06 1.43
C LEU A 109 -11.83 -19.79 0.55
N ASN A 110 -11.85 -18.61 1.16
CA ASN A 110 -11.93 -17.34 0.44
C ASN A 110 -10.67 -17.02 -0.38
N PHE A 111 -9.49 -17.43 0.09
CA PHE A 111 -8.24 -17.27 -0.65
C PHE A 111 -8.24 -18.11 -1.94
N LEU A 112 -8.61 -19.40 -1.84
CA LEU A 112 -8.75 -20.25 -3.02
C LEU A 112 -9.81 -19.70 -3.97
N GLN A 113 -10.96 -19.25 -3.46
CA GLN A 113 -12.00 -18.63 -4.28
C GLN A 113 -11.48 -17.41 -5.05
N ARG A 114 -10.71 -16.52 -4.40
CA ARG A 114 -10.09 -15.35 -5.04
C ARG A 114 -9.08 -15.76 -6.10
N ALA A 115 -8.19 -16.72 -5.79
CA ALA A 115 -7.21 -17.23 -6.74
C ALA A 115 -7.89 -17.83 -7.99
N PHE A 116 -8.92 -18.67 -7.79
CA PHE A 116 -9.72 -19.23 -8.88
C PHE A 116 -10.40 -18.15 -9.71
N ASN A 117 -11.02 -17.15 -9.06
CA ASN A 117 -11.69 -16.06 -9.78
C ASN A 117 -10.70 -15.22 -10.61
N THR A 118 -9.49 -14.94 -10.09
CA THR A 118 -8.45 -14.23 -10.84
C THR A 118 -8.01 -15.01 -12.08
N VAL A 119 -7.77 -16.32 -11.94
CA VAL A 119 -7.40 -17.18 -13.06
C VAL A 119 -8.52 -17.25 -14.10
N ILE A 120 -9.77 -17.42 -13.67
CA ILE A 120 -10.94 -17.44 -14.57
C ILE A 120 -11.08 -16.11 -15.31
N ASN A 121 -10.90 -14.98 -14.63
CA ASN A 121 -11.02 -13.67 -15.24
C ASN A 121 -9.89 -13.40 -16.25
N ALA A 122 -8.64 -13.75 -15.91
CA ALA A 122 -7.52 -13.66 -16.84
C ALA A 122 -7.74 -14.54 -18.09
N ALA A 123 -8.23 -15.77 -17.91
CA ALA A 123 -8.56 -16.66 -19.02
C ALA A 123 -9.68 -16.08 -19.90
N LYS A 124 -10.74 -15.52 -19.30
CA LYS A 124 -11.82 -14.85 -20.04
C LYS A 124 -11.31 -13.65 -20.84
N THR A 125 -10.39 -12.86 -20.28
CA THR A 125 -9.76 -11.74 -20.98
C THR A 125 -8.90 -12.21 -22.15
N VAL A 126 -8.11 -13.27 -21.97
CA VAL A 126 -7.31 -13.86 -23.06
C VAL A 126 -8.21 -14.40 -24.17
N VAL A 127 -9.27 -15.14 -23.83
CA VAL A 127 -10.22 -15.68 -24.80
C VAL A 127 -10.91 -14.54 -25.54
N ALA A 128 -11.41 -13.51 -24.84
CA ALA A 128 -12.04 -12.35 -25.46
C ALA A 128 -11.13 -11.65 -26.47
N ASN A 129 -9.83 -11.52 -26.16
CA ASN A 129 -8.85 -10.91 -27.06
C ASN A 129 -8.55 -11.77 -28.31
N VAL A 130 -8.62 -13.10 -28.19
CA VAL A 130 -8.40 -14.04 -29.30
C VAL A 130 -9.63 -14.16 -30.20
N THR A 131 -10.84 -14.02 -29.66
CA THR A 131 -12.09 -14.08 -30.42
C THR A 131 -12.57 -12.74 -30.98
N ASP A 132 -11.84 -11.64 -30.74
CA ASP A 132 -12.20 -10.33 -31.28
C ASP A 132 -11.96 -10.31 -32.81
N PRO A 133 -13.02 -10.17 -33.64
CA PRO A 133 -12.91 -10.19 -35.10
C PRO A 133 -12.13 -9.01 -35.69
N LYS A 134 -11.64 -8.07 -34.87
CA LYS A 134 -10.76 -6.97 -35.30
C LYS A 134 -9.25 -7.29 -35.26
N ASN A 135 -8.86 -8.45 -34.72
CA ASN A 135 -7.46 -8.87 -34.62
C ASN A 135 -7.03 -9.87 -35.73
N HIS A 136 -7.85 -10.04 -36.78
CA HIS A 136 -7.54 -10.81 -37.99
C HIS A 136 -7.78 -9.99 -39.25
#